data_AF-A0A061A9E4-F1
#
_entry.id   AF-A0A061A9E4-F1
#
_cell.length_a   1.000
_cell.length_b   1.000
_cell.length_c   1.000
_cell.angle_alpha   90.00
_cell.angle_beta   90.00
_cell.angle_gamma   90.00
#
_symmetry.space_group_name_H-M   'P 1'
#
loop_
_entity.id
_entity.type
_entity.pdbx_description
1 polymer ?
#
loop_
_entity_poly.entity_id
_entity_poly.type
_entity_poly.pdbx_seq_one_letter_code
_entity_poly.pdbx_strand_id
1 'polypeptide(L)'
;MFKLKSPYQPKGDQINAIKELKENFLNGKKEQILLGATGTGKTFTMANMIESLGKKTLVLAHNKTLAGQLYSELKSFFPENRVEYFISYYA
;
A
#
# COMPACT_ATOMS: atom_id res chain seq x y z
N MET A 1 -2.52 5.60 -14.32
CA MET A 1 -2.25 6.54 -13.22
C MET A 1 -3.14 6.17 -12.05
N PHE A 2 -2.57 6.00 -10.85
CA PHE A 2 -3.33 5.77 -9.62
C PHE A 2 -3.67 7.13 -8.99
N LYS A 3 -4.80 7.22 -8.28
CA LYS A 3 -5.25 8.46 -7.62
C LYS A 3 -5.65 8.13 -6.19
N LEU A 4 -4.79 8.47 -5.25
CA LEU A 4 -5.02 8.32 -3.83
C LEU A 4 -6.03 9.39 -3.37
N LYS A 5 -7.10 8.94 -2.73
CA LYS A 5 -8.10 9.77 -2.05
C LYS A 5 -8.03 9.49 -0.56
N SER A 6 -7.71 10.52 0.20
CA SER A 6 -7.64 10.44 1.66
C SER A 6 -7.81 11.84 2.26
N PRO A 7 -8.51 11.99 3.38
CA PRO A 7 -8.49 13.24 4.15
C PRO A 7 -7.16 13.44 4.89
N TYR A 8 -6.31 12.41 4.94
CA TYR A 8 -5.03 12.43 5.63
C TYR A 8 -3.89 12.74 4.67
N GLN A 9 -2.86 13.41 5.18
CA GLN A 9 -1.57 13.55 4.52
C GLN A 9 -0.54 12.69 5.27
N PRO A 10 0.51 12.20 4.60
CA PRO A 10 1.61 11.51 5.28
C PRO A 10 2.20 12.39 6.38
N LYS A 11 2.44 11.82 7.56
CA LYS A 11 2.98 12.54 8.73
C LYS A 11 4.05 11.70 9.43
N GLY A 12 4.93 12.38 10.17
CA GLY A 12 6.00 11.74 10.94
C GLY A 12 6.85 10.82 10.07
N ASP A 13 7.11 9.62 10.56
CA ASP A 13 7.99 8.63 9.91
C ASP A 13 7.49 8.17 8.53
N GLN A 14 6.20 8.34 8.23
CA GLN A 14 5.66 7.96 6.91
C GLN A 14 6.32 8.75 5.78
N ILE A 15 6.63 10.04 5.99
CA ILE A 15 7.21 10.91 4.96
C ILE A 15 8.58 10.36 4.54
N ASN A 16 9.43 10.08 5.53
CA ASN A 16 10.77 9.55 5.29
C ASN A 16 10.72 8.14 4.71
N ALA A 17 9.84 7.27 5.23
CA ALA A 17 9.68 5.91 4.73
C ALA A 17 9.23 5.87 3.26
N ILE A 18 8.25 6.69 2.86
CA ILE A 18 7.81 6.78 1.46
C ILE A 18 8.96 7.24 0.57
N LYS A 19 9.68 8.29 0.99
CA LYS A 19 10.81 8.83 0.23
C LYS A 19 11.89 7.77 0.01
N GLU A 20 12.34 7.13 1.08
CA GLU A 20 13.41 6.13 1.03
C GLU A 20 13.01 4.93 0.18
N LEU A 21 11.82 4.37 0.40
CA LEU A 21 11.34 3.22 -0.36
C LEU A 21 11.22 3.52 -1.86
N LYS A 22 10.79 4.74 -2.20
CA LYS A 22 10.69 5.21 -3.58
C LYS A 22 12.07 5.36 -4.22
N GLU A 23 13.01 6.01 -3.57
CA GLU A 23 14.38 6.19 -4.07
C GLU A 23 15.07 4.83 -4.30
N ASN A 24 14.97 3.94 -3.31
CA ASN A 24 15.48 2.58 -3.42
C ASN A 24 14.87 1.81 -4.60
N PHE A 25 13.55 1.93 -4.81
CA PHE A 25 12.86 1.28 -5.94
C PHE A 25 13.37 1.82 -7.29
N LEU A 26 13.52 3.15 -7.41
CA LEU A 26 14.03 3.80 -8.62
C LEU A 26 15.49 3.45 -8.90
N ASN A 27 16.28 3.21 -7.84
CA ASN A 27 17.66 2.72 -7.93
C ASN A 27 17.76 1.21 -8.22
N GLY A 28 16.63 0.54 -8.49
CA GLY A 28 16.61 -0.87 -8.87
C GLY A 28 16.76 -1.86 -7.71
N LYS A 29 16.62 -1.42 -6.45
CA LYS A 29 16.56 -2.36 -5.32
C LYS A 29 15.30 -3.20 -5.43
N LYS A 30 15.50 -4.51 -5.62
CA LYS A 30 14.41 -5.48 -5.82
C LYS A 30 13.64 -5.79 -4.54
N GLU A 31 14.33 -5.79 -3.40
CA GLU A 31 13.78 -6.20 -2.10
C GLU A 31 13.98 -5.08 -1.09
N GLN A 32 12.94 -4.78 -0.33
CA GLN A 32 12.91 -3.70 0.65
C GLN A 32 11.98 -4.05 1.81
N ILE A 33 12.30 -3.56 3.00
CA ILE A 33 11.51 -3.79 4.21
C ILE A 33 11.03 -2.44 4.74
N LEU A 34 9.71 -2.27 4.88
CA LEU A 34 9.14 -1.17 5.65
C LEU A 34 9.11 -1.58 7.14
N LEU A 35 10.07 -1.07 7.91
CA LEU A 35 10.04 -1.18 9.37
C LEU A 35 9.05 -0.17 9.93
N GLY A 36 7.90 -0.63 10.41
CA GLY A 36 6.88 0.25 10.98
C GLY A 36 6.16 -0.41 12.15
N ALA A 37 6.07 0.30 13.28
CA ALA A 37 5.35 -0.17 14.46
C ALA A 37 3.85 -0.37 14.18
N THR A 38 3.16 -1.10 15.06
CA THR A 38 1.69 -1.26 14.98
C THR A 38 1.01 0.10 15.13
N GLY A 39 -0.05 0.35 14.36
CA GLY A 39 -0.80 1.62 14.39
C GLY A 39 -0.16 2.79 13.62
N THR A 40 1.00 2.63 13.00
CA THR A 40 1.69 3.70 12.24
C THR A 40 1.13 3.99 10.85
N GLY A 41 0.03 3.33 10.45
CA GLY A 41 -0.61 3.55 9.15
C GLY A 41 0.15 2.94 7.96
N LYS A 42 0.74 1.75 8.11
CA LYS A 42 1.51 1.06 7.06
C LYS A 42 0.77 0.93 5.72
N THR A 43 -0.54 0.65 5.74
CA THR A 43 -1.33 0.58 4.50
C THR A 43 -1.34 1.92 3.77
N PHE A 44 -1.48 3.04 4.49
CA PHE A 44 -1.48 4.37 3.90
C PHE A 44 -0.10 4.75 3.33
N THR A 45 0.99 4.38 4.02
CA THR A 45 2.36 4.49 3.49
C THR A 45 2.49 3.74 2.16
N MET A 46 2.00 2.50 2.08
CA MET A 46 2.04 1.69 0.85
C MET A 46 1.10 2.23 -0.24
N ALA A 47 -0.04 2.83 0.11
CA ALA A 47 -0.91 3.49 -0.86
C ALA A 47 -0.20 4.69 -1.51
N ASN A 48 0.50 5.52 -0.75
CA ASN A 48 1.31 6.61 -1.31
C ASN A 48 2.42 6.07 -2.23
N MET A 49 3.04 4.95 -1.88
CA MET A 49 4.00 4.28 -2.76
C MET A 49 3.37 3.83 -4.09
N ILE A 50 2.20 3.17 -4.05
CA ILE A 50 1.48 2.74 -5.25
C ILE A 50 1.13 3.93 -6.16
N GLU A 51 0.62 5.02 -5.58
CA GLU A 51 0.33 6.25 -6.33
C GLU A 51 1.60 6.81 -6.99
N SER A 52 2.66 6.99 -6.21
CA SER A 52 3.88 7.65 -6.66
C SER A 52 4.67 6.87 -7.71
N LEU A 53 4.61 5.53 -7.67
CA LEU A 53 5.29 4.67 -8.64
C LEU A 53 4.44 4.40 -9.88
N GLY A 54 3.11 4.51 -9.77
CA GLY A 54 2.20 4.29 -10.90
C GLY A 54 2.19 2.84 -11.42
N LYS A 55 2.68 1.87 -10.65
CA LYS A 55 2.83 0.46 -11.06
C LYS A 55 1.63 -0.37 -10.62
N LYS A 56 1.27 -1.39 -11.42
CA LYS A 56 0.32 -2.42 -11.00
C LYS A 56 0.96 -3.23 -9.86
N THR A 57 0.22 -3.40 -8.76
CA THR A 57 0.76 -3.94 -7.51
C THR A 57 -0.07 -5.13 -7.05
N LEU A 58 0.60 -6.19 -6.62
CA LEU A 58 0.00 -7.34 -5.94
C LEU A 58 0.30 -7.23 -4.44
N VAL A 59 -0.73 -7.27 -3.61
CA VAL A 59 -0.58 -7.29 -2.15
C VAL A 59 -0.91 -8.69 -1.66
N LEU A 60 0.06 -9.33 -1.00
CA LEU A 60 -0.10 -10.66 -0.42
C LEU A 60 -0.35 -10.54 1.08
N ALA A 61 -1.39 -11.24 1.56
CA ALA A 61 -1.72 -11.32 2.97
C ALA A 61 -1.75 -12.79 3.39
N HIS A 62 -1.29 -13.07 4.60
CA HIS A 62 -1.13 -14.44 5.09
C HIS A 62 -2.45 -15.12 5.51
N ASN A 63 -3.57 -14.39 5.56
CA ASN A 63 -4.87 -14.93 5.92
C ASN A 63 -6.03 -14.14 5.26
N LYS A 64 -7.20 -14.77 5.17
CA LYS A 64 -8.41 -14.22 4.52
C LYS A 64 -8.91 -12.94 5.22
N THR A 65 -8.84 -12.87 6.55
CA THR A 65 -9.32 -11.70 7.32
C THR A 65 -8.50 -10.45 7.01
N LEU A 66 -7.18 -10.54 7.09
CA LEU A 66 -6.27 -9.45 6.76
C LEU A 66 -6.38 -9.05 5.29
N ALA A 67 -6.53 -10.03 4.39
CA ALA A 67 -6.75 -9.77 2.98
C ALA A 67 -8.01 -8.93 2.75
N GLY A 68 -9.12 -9.26 3.42
CA GLY A 68 -10.37 -8.48 3.35
C GLY A 68 -10.25 -7.07 3.93
N GLN A 69 -9.51 -6.91 5.04
CA GLN A 69 -9.21 -5.60 5.64
C GLN A 69 -8.42 -4.72 4.67
N LEU A 70 -7.30 -5.23 4.13
CA LEU A 70 -6.46 -4.51 3.17
C LEU A 70 -7.23 -4.17 1.89
N TYR A 71 -8.07 -5.07 1.39
CA TYR A 71 -8.94 -4.79 0.25
C TYR A 71 -9.87 -3.60 0.53
N SER A 72 -10.54 -3.59 1.67
CA SER A 72 -11.48 -2.53 2.05
C SER A 72 -10.77 -1.17 2.22
N GLU A 73 -9.59 -1.16 2.87
CA GLU A 73 -8.76 0.03 3.02
C GLU A 73 -8.27 0.56 1.66
N LEU A 74 -7.69 -0.30 0.81
CA LEU A 74 -7.18 0.10 -0.50
C LEU A 74 -8.31 0.53 -1.44
N LYS A 75 -9.49 -0.09 -1.36
CA LYS A 75 -10.67 0.33 -2.14
C LYS A 75 -11.12 1.73 -1.75
N SER A 76 -11.08 2.04 -0.46
CA SER A 76 -11.37 3.38 0.07
C SER A 76 -10.32 4.41 -0.35
N PHE A 77 -9.04 4.03 -0.37
CA PHE A 77 -7.94 4.89 -0.81
C PHE A 77 -7.91 5.13 -2.32
N PHE A 78 -8.37 4.18 -3.13
CA PHE A 78 -8.33 4.26 -4.58
C PHE A 78 -9.72 4.05 -5.21
N PRO A 79 -10.71 4.91 -4.91
CA PRO A 79 -12.08 4.73 -5.37
C PRO A 79 -12.22 4.85 -6.90
N GLU A 80 -11.31 5.58 -7.53
CA GLU A 80 -11.24 5.77 -8.99
C GLU A 80 -10.37 4.72 -9.70
N ASN A 81 -9.79 3.76 -8.99
CA ASN A 81 -8.97 2.70 -9.57
C ASN A 81 -9.57 1.31 -9.33
N ARG A 82 -9.13 0.36 -10.17
CA ARG A 82 -9.53 -1.04 -10.08
C ARG A 82 -8.76 -1.75 -8.95
N VAL A 83 -9.34 -1.76 -7.76
CA VAL A 83 -8.91 -2.59 -6.62
C VAL A 83 -9.74 -3.86 -6.61
N GLU A 84 -9.06 -5.01 -6.59
CA GLU A 84 -9.65 -6.35 -6.75
C GLU A 84 -9.28 -7.25 -5.56
N TYR A 85 -10.08 -8.29 -5.35
CA TYR A 85 -9.88 -9.26 -4.29
C TYR A 85 -9.80 -10.68 -4.86
N PHE A 86 -8.70 -11.37 -4.60
CA PHE A 86 -8.44 -12.71 -5.14
C PHE A 86 -8.04 -13.67 -4.00
N ILE A 87 -8.93 -14.60 -3.67
CA ILE A 87 -8.74 -15.63 -2.65
C ILE A 87 -9.31 -16.96 -3.14
N SER A 88 -8.95 -18.06 -2.47
CA SER A 88 -9.64 -19.34 -2.68
C SER A 88 -11.13 -19.20 -2.33
N TYR A 89 -11.99 -19.68 -3.21
CA TYR A 89 -13.44 -19.78 -3.00
C TYR A 89 -13.84 -21.02 -2.18
N TYR A 90 -12.88 -21.88 -1.83
CA TYR A 90 -13.10 -22.99 -0.91
C TYR A 90 -12.98 -22.50 0.53
N ALA A 91 -13.91 -22.95 1.37
CA ALA A 91 -13.95 -22.68 2.79
C ALA A 91 -12.66 -23.16 3.46
#